data_AF-A0A5M4ARE5-F1
#
_entry.id   AF-A0A5M4ARE5-F1
#
_cell.length_a   1.000
_cell.length_b   1.000
_cell.length_c   1.000
_cell.angle_alpha   90.00
_cell.angle_beta   90.00
_cell.angle_gamma   90.00
#
_symmetry.space_group_name_H-M   'P 1'
#
loop_
_entity.id
_entity.type
_entity.pdbx_description
1 polymer ?
#
loop_
_entity_poly.entity_id
_entity_poly.type
_entity_poly.pdbx_seq_one_letter_code
_entity_poly.pdbx_strand_id
1 'polypeptide(L)'
;MNPNGGFTGILNTEHGTLKIKLSLIRFEEDGVNIIYCPAVEVYGYGNNNEEAEASFRVSLAEFFNYTLHKGTFESELKRMGWYIPRHKRQKMIPPSMSYLLENNENFNRIFNEHNYSKTDEIIDLPMAV
;
A
#
# COMPACT_ATOMS: atom_id res chain seq x y z
N MET A 1 -16.93 -8.12 16.55
CA MET A 1 -15.87 -8.23 15.51
C MET A 1 -16.30 -7.39 14.33
N ASN A 2 -15.62 -6.27 14.06
CA ASN A 2 -15.87 -5.47 12.85
C ASN A 2 -15.07 -6.07 11.69
N PRO A 3 -15.68 -6.48 10.56
CA PRO A 3 -14.97 -7.02 9.40
C PRO A 3 -14.36 -5.93 8.49
N ASN A 4 -14.46 -4.65 8.87
CA ASN A 4 -14.22 -3.54 7.95
C ASN A 4 -12.75 -3.10 7.90
N GLY A 5 -11.86 -4.00 7.50
CA GLY A 5 -10.57 -3.67 6.89
C GLY A 5 -10.75 -3.38 5.40
N GLY A 6 -11.67 -2.48 5.04
CA GLY A 6 -11.94 -2.14 3.64
C GLY A 6 -11.05 -0.99 3.18
N PHE A 7 -10.15 -1.25 2.22
CA PHE A 7 -9.52 -0.15 1.48
C PHE A 7 -10.57 0.42 0.52
N THR A 8 -10.61 1.75 0.42
CA THR A 8 -11.37 2.47 -0.61
C THR A 8 -10.34 3.26 -1.39
N GLY A 9 -9.95 2.76 -2.56
CA GLY A 9 -9.25 3.56 -3.57
C GLY A 9 -10.28 4.29 -4.41
N ILE A 10 -10.23 5.62 -4.45
CA ILE A 10 -10.96 6.41 -5.43
C ILE A 10 -9.90 7.02 -6.35
N LEU A 11 -9.77 6.45 -7.54
CA LEU A 11 -8.92 6.99 -8.60
C LEU A 11 -9.73 8.06 -9.36
N ASN A 12 -9.54 9.33 -8.99
CA ASN A 12 -10.09 10.46 -9.75
C ASN A 12 -9.00 10.98 -10.70
N THR A 13 -8.97 10.46 -11.93
CA THR A 13 -7.96 10.80 -12.95
C THR A 13 -8.11 12.19 -13.58
N GLU A 14 -9.19 12.93 -13.30
CA GLU A 14 -9.49 14.19 -14.01
C GLU A 14 -8.63 15.40 -13.55
N HIS A 15 -7.99 15.34 -12.36
CA HIS A 15 -7.16 16.44 -11.83
C HIS A 15 -5.83 15.98 -11.18
N GLY A 16 -5.36 14.77 -11.47
CA GLY A 16 -4.01 14.34 -11.10
C GLY A 16 -3.78 14.12 -9.60
N THR A 17 -4.78 13.70 -8.82
CA THR A 17 -4.57 13.30 -7.42
C THR A 17 -5.19 11.94 -7.15
N LEU A 18 -4.36 10.98 -6.74
CA LEU A 18 -4.78 9.66 -6.31
C LEU A 18 -5.01 9.67 -4.80
N LYS A 19 -6.27 9.48 -4.38
CA LYS A 19 -6.63 9.26 -2.97
C LYS A 19 -6.80 7.78 -2.70
N ILE A 20 -5.91 7.24 -1.87
CA ILE A 20 -5.91 5.82 -1.52
C ILE A 20 -5.89 5.65 0.00
N LYS A 21 -6.79 4.81 0.53
CA LYS A 21 -6.71 4.37 1.92
C LYS A 21 -5.85 3.11 1.99
N LEU A 22 -4.71 3.14 2.68
CA LEU A 22 -3.79 2.02 2.84
C LEU A 22 -3.64 1.61 4.31
N SER A 23 -3.57 0.30 4.59
CA SER A 23 -3.06 -0.20 5.86
C SER A 23 -1.53 -0.20 5.83
N LEU A 24 -0.92 0.52 6.77
CA LEU A 24 0.53 0.61 6.94
C LEU A 24 0.95 -0.16 8.20
N ILE A 25 2.08 -0.83 8.08
CA ILE A 25 2.73 -1.59 9.15
C ILE A 25 4.03 -0.87 9.46
N ARG A 26 4.18 -0.39 10.70
CA ARG A 26 5.41 0.26 11.15
C ARG A 26 6.10 -0.63 12.16
N PHE A 27 7.37 -0.88 11.95
CA PHE A 27 8.19 -1.72 12.81
C PHE A 27 9.64 -1.27 12.74
N GLU A 28 10.45 -1.73 13.69
CA GLU A 28 11.90 -1.55 13.68
C GLU A 28 12.57 -2.89 13.35
N GLU A 29 13.61 -2.83 12.54
CA GLU A 29 14.49 -3.97 12.23
C GLU A 29 15.92 -3.44 12.09
N ASP A 30 16.87 -4.06 12.79
CA ASP A 30 18.28 -3.68 12.79
C ASP A 30 18.56 -2.18 13.07
N GLY A 31 17.77 -1.56 13.95
CA GLY A 31 17.88 -0.14 14.30
C GLY A 31 17.34 0.83 13.24
N VAL A 32 16.65 0.33 12.22
CA VAL A 32 16.03 1.11 11.15
C VAL A 32 14.51 1.14 11.35
N ASN A 33 13.92 2.33 11.25
CA ASN A 33 12.46 2.50 11.27
C ASN A 33 11.93 2.18 9.87
N ILE A 34 10.96 1.27 9.78
CA ILE A 34 10.41 0.80 8.51
C ILE A 34 8.89 1.04 8.50
N ILE A 35 8.41 1.55 7.37
CA ILE A 35 6.99 1.62 7.03
C ILE A 35 6.75 0.73 5.83
N TYR A 36 5.80 -0.19 5.97
CA TYR A 36 5.47 -1.17 4.95
C TYR A 36 3.98 -1.16 4.63
N CYS A 37 3.62 -1.13 3.35
CA CYS A 37 2.26 -1.38 2.90
C CYS A 37 2.16 -2.76 2.21
N PRO A 38 1.62 -3.79 2.89
CA PRO A 38 1.55 -5.15 2.33
C PRO A 38 0.67 -5.27 1.09
N ALA A 39 -0.34 -4.42 0.95
CA ALA A 39 -1.27 -4.49 -0.18
C ALA A 39 -0.62 -4.10 -1.52
N VAL A 40 0.49 -3.34 -1.51
CA VAL A 40 1.20 -2.91 -2.72
C VAL A 40 2.69 -3.26 -2.70
N GLU A 41 3.13 -3.98 -1.67
CA GLU A 41 4.53 -4.40 -1.45
C GLU A 41 5.54 -3.24 -1.43
N VAL A 42 5.13 -2.05 -0.96
CA VAL A 42 5.98 -0.85 -0.92
C VAL A 42 6.50 -0.59 0.49
N TYR A 43 7.78 -0.22 0.57
CA TYR A 43 8.49 0.09 1.81
C TYR A 43 9.03 1.52 1.80
N GLY A 44 9.16 2.08 3.01
CA GLY A 44 10.02 3.22 3.32
C GLY A 44 10.83 2.94 4.57
N TYR A 45 12.00 3.58 4.66
CA TYR A 45 12.97 3.34 5.71
C TYR A 45 13.66 4.65 6.12
N GLY A 46 14.08 4.73 7.38
CA GLY A 46 14.76 5.91 7.92
C GLY A 46 15.36 5.68 9.30
N ASN A 47 16.20 6.62 9.74
CA ASN A 47 16.78 6.58 11.10
C ASN A 47 15.75 6.96 12.18
N ASN A 48 14.62 7.53 11.76
CA ASN A 48 13.48 7.89 12.59
C ASN A 48 12.17 7.72 11.79
N ASN A 49 11.03 7.91 12.45
CA ASN A 49 9.72 7.76 11.83
C ASN A 49 9.48 8.75 10.69
N GLU A 50 9.96 9.99 10.84
CA GLU A 50 9.79 11.05 9.84
C GLU A 50 10.53 10.73 8.54
N GLU A 51 11.76 10.25 8.64
CA GLU A 51 12.56 9.80 7.49
C GLU A 51 11.93 8.57 6.81
N ALA A 52 11.44 7.60 7.59
CA ALA A 52 10.79 6.41 7.06
C ALA A 52 9.49 6.74 6.31
N GLU A 53 8.71 7.69 6.83
CA GLU A 53 7.48 8.21 6.20
C GLU A 53 7.80 8.99 4.92
N ALA A 54 8.82 9.84 4.92
CA ALA A 54 9.25 10.55 3.72
C ALA A 54 9.71 9.58 2.62
N SER A 55 10.53 8.60 2.99
CA SER A 55 11.00 7.52 2.11
C SER A 55 9.84 6.70 1.54
N PHE A 56 8.88 6.32 2.40
CA PHE A 56 7.70 5.57 1.99
C PHE A 56 6.85 6.32 0.95
N ARG A 57 6.63 7.63 1.16
CA ARG A 57 5.85 8.46 0.24
C ARG A 57 6.51 8.58 -1.13
N VAL A 58 7.83 8.67 -1.18
CA VAL A 58 8.58 8.67 -2.45
C VAL A 58 8.40 7.34 -3.17
N SER A 59 8.70 6.21 -2.51
CA SER A 59 8.57 4.87 -3.10
C SER A 59 7.14 4.58 -3.59
N LEU A 60 6.14 5.01 -2.82
CA LEU A 60 4.74 4.83 -3.18
C LEU A 60 4.36 5.66 -4.41
N ALA A 61 4.79 6.92 -4.48
CA ALA A 61 4.58 7.77 -5.64
C ALA A 61 5.26 7.19 -6.89
N GLU A 62 6.48 6.67 -6.76
CA GLU A 62 7.20 6.01 -7.85
C GLU A 62 6.48 4.76 -8.35
N PHE A 63 5.98 3.92 -7.45
CA PHE A 63 5.18 2.74 -7.82
C PHE A 63 3.98 3.13 -8.70
N PHE A 64 3.18 4.12 -8.28
CA PHE A 64 2.01 4.55 -9.05
C PHE A 64 2.41 5.22 -10.36
N ASN A 65 3.36 6.16 -10.34
CA ASN A 65 3.82 6.86 -11.53
C ASN A 65 4.34 5.89 -12.58
N TYR A 66 5.20 4.95 -12.17
CA TYR A 66 5.79 3.96 -13.07
C TYR A 66 4.72 3.04 -13.67
N THR A 67 3.89 2.43 -12.84
CA THR A 67 2.91 1.44 -13.31
C THR A 67 1.79 2.07 -14.15
N LEU A 68 1.38 3.31 -13.85
CA LEU A 68 0.44 4.05 -14.69
C LEU A 68 1.06 4.45 -16.02
N HIS A 69 2.30 4.97 -16.01
CA HIS A 69 3.01 5.34 -17.23
C HIS A 69 3.25 4.12 -18.15
N LYS A 70 3.55 2.95 -17.57
CA LYS A 70 3.74 1.70 -18.32
C LYS A 70 2.43 1.01 -18.70
N GLY A 71 1.27 1.49 -18.21
CA GLY A 71 -0.01 0.83 -18.43
C GLY A 71 -0.15 -0.53 -17.74
N THR A 72 0.67 -0.81 -16.72
CA THR A 72 0.72 -2.09 -15.99
C THR A 72 0.04 -2.02 -14.62
N PHE A 73 -0.52 -0.87 -14.25
CA PHE A 73 -1.13 -0.66 -12.93
C PHE A 73 -2.15 -1.73 -12.54
N GLU A 74 -3.16 -2.00 -13.38
CA GLU A 74 -4.19 -2.99 -13.06
C GLU A 74 -3.63 -4.43 -13.02
N SER A 75 -2.64 -4.77 -13.85
CA SER A 75 -2.03 -6.10 -13.85
C SER A 75 -1.16 -6.33 -12.62
N GLU A 76 -0.42 -5.33 -12.17
CA GLU A 76 0.37 -5.42 -10.93
C GLU A 76 -0.53 -5.55 -9.71
N LEU A 77 -1.59 -4.74 -9.61
CA LEU A 77 -2.55 -4.89 -8.51
C LEU A 77 -3.20 -6.28 -8.50
N LYS A 78 -3.58 -6.83 -9.66
CA LYS A 78 -4.09 -8.21 -9.75
C LYS A 78 -3.07 -9.23 -9.28
N ARG A 79 -1.79 -9.08 -9.66
CA ARG A 79 -0.69 -9.94 -9.21
C ARG A 79 -0.54 -9.90 -7.68
N MET A 80 -0.75 -8.74 -7.08
CA MET A 80 -0.72 -8.51 -5.62
C MET A 80 -2.03 -8.93 -4.91
N GLY A 81 -2.97 -9.58 -5.61
CA GLY A 81 -4.21 -10.10 -5.02
C GLY A 81 -5.37 -9.12 -4.94
N TRP A 82 -5.28 -7.96 -5.61
CA TRP A 82 -6.41 -7.03 -5.70
C TRP A 82 -7.50 -7.56 -6.63
N TYR A 83 -8.74 -7.35 -6.23
CA TYR A 83 -9.88 -7.50 -7.11
C TYR A 83 -10.11 -6.19 -7.90
N ILE A 84 -9.92 -6.28 -9.21
CA ILE A 84 -10.15 -5.18 -10.15
C ILE A 84 -11.49 -5.42 -10.87
N PRO A 85 -12.53 -4.62 -10.59
CA PRO A 85 -13.82 -4.78 -11.21
C PRO A 85 -13.78 -4.43 -12.70
N ARG A 86 -14.62 -5.07 -13.49
CA ARG A 86 -14.75 -4.80 -14.94
C ARG A 86 -15.26 -3.38 -15.24
N HIS A 87 -16.07 -2.82 -14.34
CA HIS A 87 -16.63 -1.48 -14.49
C HIS A 87 -15.83 -0.46 -13.70
N LYS A 88 -15.26 0.54 -14.36
CA LYS A 88 -14.43 1.60 -13.74
C LYS A 88 -15.12 2.42 -12.64
N ARG A 89 -16.46 2.38 -12.56
CA ARG A 89 -17.24 3.04 -11.50
C ARG A 89 -17.23 2.26 -10.17
N GLN A 90 -16.83 0.99 -10.20
CA GLN A 90 -16.70 0.16 -9.01
C GLN A 90 -15.29 0.33 -8.43
N LYS A 91 -15.20 0.29 -7.10
CA LYS A 91 -13.93 0.44 -6.39
C LYS A 91 -13.06 -0.80 -6.56
N MET A 92 -11.77 -0.61 -6.74
CA MET A 92 -10.79 -1.69 -6.60
C MET A 92 -10.74 -2.13 -5.13
N ILE A 93 -10.73 -3.44 -4.90
CA ILE A 93 -10.78 -4.03 -3.55
C ILE A 93 -9.42 -4.67 -3.27
N PRO A 94 -8.78 -4.35 -2.14
CA PRO A 94 -7.48 -4.89 -1.77
C PRO A 94 -7.59 -6.38 -1.41
N PRO A 95 -6.48 -7.12 -1.41
CA PRO A 95 -6.43 -8.43 -0.80
C PRO A 95 -6.81 -8.35 0.69
N SER A 96 -7.44 -9.41 1.20
CA SER A 96 -7.77 -9.51 2.63
C SER A 96 -6.50 -9.68 3.47
N MET A 97 -6.56 -9.34 4.76
CA MET A 97 -5.45 -9.57 5.69
C MET A 97 -5.01 -11.04 5.73
N SER A 98 -5.97 -11.98 5.74
CA SER A 98 -5.68 -13.41 5.74
C SER A 98 -4.97 -13.84 4.45
N TYR A 99 -5.41 -13.34 3.29
CA TYR A 99 -4.73 -13.59 2.03
C TYR A 99 -3.30 -13.08 2.05
N LEU A 100 -3.09 -11.85 2.55
CA LEU A 100 -1.76 -11.25 2.67
C LEU A 100 -0.85 -12.06 3.59
N LEU A 101 -1.34 -12.54 4.74
CA LEU A 101 -0.55 -13.35 5.68
C LEU A 101 -0.23 -14.75 5.13
N GLU A 102 -1.09 -15.31 4.29
CA GLU A 102 -0.90 -16.63 3.69
C GLU A 102 0.06 -16.58 2.49
N ASN A 103 -0.01 -15.51 1.68
CA ASN A 103 0.68 -15.43 0.39
C ASN A 103 1.93 -14.53 0.39
N ASN A 104 2.23 -13.85 1.50
CA ASN A 104 3.42 -13.01 1.65
C ASN A 104 4.21 -13.43 2.89
N GLU A 105 5.23 -14.27 2.69
CA GLU A 105 6.09 -14.81 3.76
C GLU A 105 6.76 -13.70 4.58
N ASN A 106 7.18 -12.61 3.93
CA ASN A 106 7.81 -11.49 4.63
C ASN A 106 6.80 -10.77 5.54
N PHE A 107 5.57 -10.55 5.06
CA PHE A 107 4.53 -9.96 5.90
C PHE A 107 4.14 -10.88 7.06
N ASN A 108 4.07 -12.19 6.81
CA ASN A 108 3.83 -13.19 7.85
C ASN A 108 4.90 -13.13 8.95
N ARG A 109 6.17 -13.08 8.56
CA ARG A 109 7.32 -12.92 9.46
C ARG A 109 7.21 -11.63 10.27
N ILE A 110 7.01 -10.48 9.61
CA ILE A 110 6.85 -9.18 10.28
C ILE A 110 5.72 -9.23 11.31
N PHE A 111 4.58 -9.81 10.93
CA PHE A 111 3.39 -9.89 11.79
C PHE A 111 3.61 -10.77 13.03
N ASN A 112 4.39 -11.85 12.91
CA ASN A 112 4.59 -12.81 13.99
C ASN A 112 5.83 -12.54 14.85
N GLU A 113 6.86 -11.92 14.28
CA GLU A 113 8.18 -11.80 14.91
C GLU A 113 8.53 -10.37 15.35
N HIS A 114 7.88 -9.34 14.82
CA HIS A 114 8.18 -7.95 15.17
C HIS A 114 7.12 -7.34 16.09
N ASN A 115 7.60 -6.44 16.96
CA ASN A 115 6.72 -5.44 17.56
C ASN A 115 6.36 -4.42 16.47
N TYR A 116 5.15 -4.54 15.93
CA TYR A 116 4.66 -3.63 14.91
C TYR A 116 3.47 -2.80 15.41
N SER A 117 3.26 -1.65 14.79
CA SER A 117 2.01 -0.92 14.84
C SER A 117 1.34 -0.94 13.47
N LYS A 118 0.01 -0.99 13.47
CA LYS A 118 -0.79 -0.93 12.24
C LYS A 118 -1.67 0.30 12.27
N THR A 119 -1.63 1.08 11.20
CA THR A 119 -2.53 2.22 10.98
C THR A 119 -3.23 2.09 9.63
N ASP A 120 -4.39 2.72 9.52
CA ASP A 120 -5.08 2.91 8.26
C ASP A 120 -4.99 4.39 7.87
N GLU A 121 -4.36 4.69 6.74
CA GLU A 121 -4.07 6.06 6.33
C GLU A 121 -4.64 6.38 4.97
N ILE A 122 -5.19 7.60 4.84
CA ILE A 122 -5.61 8.16 3.57
C ILE A 122 -4.41 8.94 3.02
N ILE A 123 -3.89 8.50 1.90
CA ILE A 123 -2.75 9.11 1.22
C ILE A 123 -3.26 9.77 -0.05
N ASP A 124 -2.93 11.05 -0.17
CA ASP A 124 -3.15 11.87 -1.36
C ASP A 124 -1.82 12.00 -2.11
N LEU A 125 -1.74 11.39 -3.30
CA LEU A 125 -0.55 11.42 -4.14
C LEU A 125 -0.80 12.30 -5.37
N PRO A 126 0.05 13.32 -5.62
CA PRO A 126 0.02 14.01 -6.89
C PRO A 126 0.52 13.05 -7.98
N MET A 127 -0.31 12.84 -9.00
CA MET A 127 0.05 12.07 -10.17
C MET A 127 0.61 13.01 -11.22
N ALA A 128 1.83 12.75 -11.69
CA ALA A 128 2.34 13.43 -12.88
C ALA A 128 1.58 12.87 -14.09
N VAL A 129 0.78 13.71 -14.74
CA VAL A 129 0.05 13.39 -15.97
C VAL A 129 0.94 13.64 -17.19
#